data_AF-A0A2N0WBG2-F1
#
_entry.id   AF-A0A2N0WBG2-F1
#
_cell.length_a   1.000
_cell.length_b   1.000
_cell.length_c   1.000
_cell.angle_alpha   90.00
_cell.angle_beta   90.00
_cell.angle_gamma   90.00
#
_symmetry.space_group_name_H-M   'P 1'
#
loop_
_entity.id
_entity.type
_entity.pdbx_description
1 polymer ?
#
loop_
_entity_poly.entity_id
_entity_poly.type
_entity_poly.pdbx_seq_one_letter_code
_entity_poly.pdbx_strand_id
1 'polypeptide(L)'
;MNFLNIFKILSACAVLLPVHLVAAEPAKFDAHHFVSLTFHDVRDDVLKNGDRDVYAINTQNLVQFFEWLKRSEWTPISLKQIMASREHGVPLPKNAVLISFDDGALSSYSHVYPLVKQYQIPVVFALVTSWTEGNTQAAYEAYGQNNLMSWKQLQDMQKSGLVEFASHSHDLHKGVLANIQKNEKPAALTRRYDVTQQRYETESEYKQRIYNDLVKSKQILQQKLGIDSLAIIWPYGAVNQQVTQIANQAGFPLSFSLGTEKLNNTSDAIFQRGIVSNNPTAENLREQLTGFMEYGQRQAYEPIRAVQFDLGQFSQDSTQFNQQLGSLLNNLSALKTNTLIVNAFTDQNNVAYAQSYFPTTHLKLAQDILSRTHWQTRTRIFHRVYAQMPTPRDPKQAHRVIDLSKDLIQNNPNLDGIILKTDQQLACRYSTVVNSACLKKEAQILGLTQQLKTAIAPYLNQSNLFHLTLQLSLSDLADQGLEQMVNTYLPFVSLLNIEIDSLDNFNSYQKFIQQVDHLTASQKARLMVTLVNHDQSSPKQLQRLQQHYLNLQRHGIQKLVLSNYRFDNAKAVHEQLFTPLSLNDSPISYRNPFLQQHVNGEQP
;
A
#
# COMPACT_ATOMS: atom_id res chain seq x y z
N MET A 1 67.38 27.90 31.56
CA MET A 1 66.95 26.66 32.23
C MET A 1 65.48 26.45 31.91
N ASN A 2 65.18 25.33 31.22
CA ASN A 2 63.93 24.54 31.18
C ASN A 2 62.58 25.27 30.94
N PHE A 3 61.63 24.81 30.12
CA PHE A 3 61.44 23.78 29.10
C PHE A 3 60.04 24.08 28.49
N LEU A 4 59.81 23.63 27.27
CA LEU A 4 58.58 23.74 26.45
C LEU A 4 57.26 23.39 27.18
N ASN A 5 56.10 23.97 26.84
CA ASN A 5 55.27 23.52 25.71
C ASN A 5 53.92 24.25 25.56
N ILE A 6 53.53 24.42 24.30
CA ILE A 6 52.30 25.00 23.77
C ILE A 6 51.18 23.96 23.81
N PHE A 7 49.98 24.31 24.29
CA PHE A 7 48.73 23.72 23.78
C PHE A 7 47.59 24.74 23.78
N LYS A 8 47.13 25.06 22.57
CA LYS A 8 45.90 25.80 22.27
C LYS A 8 44.70 24.91 22.59
N ILE A 9 43.77 25.38 23.42
CA ILE A 9 42.43 24.81 23.53
C ILE A 9 41.48 25.72 22.74
N LEU A 10 41.10 25.27 21.55
CA LEU A 10 39.97 25.80 20.80
C LEU A 10 38.68 25.39 21.53
N SER A 11 37.98 26.38 22.07
CA SER A 11 36.64 26.22 22.64
C SER A 11 35.63 26.14 21.49
N ALA A 12 35.32 24.93 21.04
CA ALA A 12 34.22 24.69 20.11
C ALA A 12 32.89 24.70 20.88
N CYS A 13 32.16 25.80 20.80
CA CYS A 13 30.75 25.89 21.20
C CYS A 13 29.92 24.89 20.37
N ALA A 14 29.58 23.74 20.95
CA ALA A 14 28.53 22.88 20.45
C ALA A 14 27.17 23.50 20.84
N VAL A 15 26.56 24.23 19.92
CA VAL A 15 25.16 24.64 20.04
C VAL A 15 24.31 23.38 19.92
N LEU A 16 23.87 22.85 21.06
CA LEU A 16 22.80 21.87 21.15
C LEU A 16 21.51 22.54 20.67
N LEU A 17 21.18 22.36 19.38
CA LEU A 17 19.84 22.67 18.89
C LEU A 17 18.88 21.67 19.54
N PRO A 18 17.83 22.12 20.23
CA PRO A 18 16.79 21.22 20.73
C PRO A 18 16.10 20.58 19.53
N VAL A 19 16.10 19.25 19.49
CA VAL A 19 15.23 18.49 18.61
C VAL A 19 13.81 18.71 19.13
N HIS A 20 13.13 19.73 18.60
CA HIS A 20 11.70 19.88 18.80
C HIS A 20 11.04 18.66 18.16
N LEU A 21 10.54 17.73 18.99
CA LEU A 21 9.48 16.84 18.57
C LEU A 21 8.29 17.72 18.18
N VAL A 22 8.17 18.01 16.89
CA VAL A 22 6.93 18.53 16.33
C VAL A 22 5.94 17.38 16.39
N ALA A 23 5.13 17.35 17.45
CA ALA A 23 3.85 16.65 17.37
C ALA A 23 3.12 17.26 16.17
N ALA A 24 2.85 16.46 15.15
CA ALA A 24 2.15 16.94 13.96
C ALA A 24 0.80 17.50 14.40
N GLU A 25 0.62 18.82 14.31
CA GLU A 25 -0.70 19.42 14.47
C GLU A 25 -1.64 18.75 13.46
N PRO A 26 -2.89 18.44 13.84
CA PRO A 26 -3.86 17.89 12.90
C PRO A 26 -3.96 18.84 11.70
N ALA A 27 -3.86 18.30 10.49
CA ALA A 27 -3.92 19.09 9.27
C ALA A 27 -5.24 19.87 9.25
N LYS A 28 -5.17 21.19 9.33
CA LYS A 28 -6.33 22.07 9.27
C LYS A 28 -6.64 22.34 7.79
N PHE A 29 -7.93 22.37 7.45
CA PHE A 29 -8.38 22.91 6.17
C PHE A 29 -7.96 24.39 6.09
N ASP A 30 -6.83 24.66 5.44
CA ASP A 30 -6.40 26.02 5.10
C ASP A 30 -6.77 26.37 3.65
N ALA A 31 -6.41 27.58 3.25
CA ALA A 31 -6.72 28.13 1.93
C ALA A 31 -6.05 27.42 0.74
N HIS A 32 -5.24 26.38 0.97
CA HIS A 32 -4.58 25.59 -0.07
C HIS A 32 -4.88 24.09 0.03
N HIS A 33 -5.80 23.69 0.91
CA HIS A 33 -6.20 22.30 1.08
C HIS A 33 -7.56 21.99 0.46
N PHE A 34 -7.72 20.75 0.00
CA PHE A 34 -8.97 20.23 -0.51
C PHE A 34 -9.05 18.71 -0.31
N VAL A 35 -10.25 18.16 -0.40
CA VAL A 35 -10.48 16.71 -0.51
C VAL A 35 -11.01 16.38 -1.90
N SER A 36 -10.93 15.13 -2.32
CA SER A 36 -11.45 14.70 -3.61
C SER A 36 -12.20 13.39 -3.50
N LEU A 37 -13.39 13.35 -4.10
CA LEU A 37 -14.19 12.15 -4.26
C LEU A 37 -14.29 11.77 -5.72
N THR A 38 -14.21 10.47 -6.00
CA THR A 38 -14.44 9.90 -7.32
C THR A 38 -15.64 8.96 -7.34
N PHE A 39 -16.44 9.12 -8.38
CA PHE A 39 -17.60 8.32 -8.72
C PHE A 39 -17.34 7.63 -10.07
N HIS A 40 -18.11 6.58 -10.39
CA HIS A 40 -18.00 5.88 -11.68
C HIS A 40 -19.38 5.85 -12.36
N ASP A 41 -20.19 4.84 -12.09
CA ASP A 41 -21.53 4.71 -12.67
C ASP A 41 -22.61 5.30 -11.78
N VAL A 42 -23.66 5.82 -12.41
CA VAL A 42 -24.86 6.34 -11.75
C VAL A 42 -26.07 5.72 -12.42
N ARG A 43 -26.81 4.91 -11.65
CA ARG A 43 -27.99 4.20 -12.15
C ARG A 43 -29.17 4.33 -11.20
N ASP A 44 -30.38 4.13 -11.70
CA ASP A 44 -31.59 4.15 -10.87
C ASP A 44 -31.86 2.80 -10.18
N ASP A 45 -31.26 1.71 -10.68
CA ASP A 45 -31.53 0.32 -10.28
C ASP A 45 -30.43 -0.29 -9.40
N VAL A 46 -29.52 0.53 -8.86
CA VAL A 46 -28.43 0.04 -7.98
C VAL A 46 -29.00 -0.61 -6.73
N LEU A 47 -28.66 -1.88 -6.51
CA LEU A 47 -29.10 -2.63 -5.34
C LEU A 47 -28.49 -2.06 -4.06
N LYS A 48 -29.22 -2.21 -2.94
CA LYS A 48 -28.71 -1.79 -1.63
C LYS A 48 -27.52 -2.62 -1.16
N ASN A 49 -27.52 -3.92 -1.47
CA ASN A 49 -26.46 -4.86 -1.09
C ASN A 49 -26.21 -5.82 -2.25
N GLY A 50 -24.93 -6.10 -2.54
CA GLY A 50 -24.54 -7.10 -3.54
C GLY A 50 -24.87 -6.71 -4.98
N ASP A 51 -24.85 -5.42 -5.30
CA ASP A 51 -24.92 -4.98 -6.69
C ASP A 51 -23.73 -5.53 -7.48
N ARG A 52 -23.95 -5.81 -8.77
CA ARG A 52 -22.91 -6.31 -9.68
C ARG A 52 -21.78 -5.30 -9.88
N ASP A 53 -22.11 -4.01 -9.85
CA ASP A 53 -21.16 -2.93 -9.94
C ASP A 53 -21.00 -2.30 -8.56
N VAL A 54 -19.90 -2.66 -7.89
CA VAL A 54 -19.55 -2.15 -6.57
C VAL A 54 -19.20 -0.66 -6.58
N TYR A 55 -19.01 -0.03 -7.74
CA TYR A 55 -18.69 1.39 -7.88
C TYR A 55 -19.89 2.24 -8.33
N ALA A 56 -21.03 1.60 -8.60
CA ALA A 56 -22.27 2.30 -8.91
C ALA A 56 -22.88 2.96 -7.67
N ILE A 57 -23.47 4.14 -7.89
CA ILE A 57 -24.33 4.82 -6.90
C ILE A 57 -25.73 5.01 -7.47
N ASN A 58 -26.74 4.88 -6.61
CA ASN A 58 -28.11 5.20 -6.99
C ASN A 58 -28.27 6.71 -7.28
N THR A 59 -28.95 7.07 -8.36
CA THR A 59 -29.23 8.47 -8.71
C THR A 59 -29.84 9.27 -7.55
N GLN A 60 -30.77 8.66 -6.80
CA GLN A 60 -31.41 9.33 -5.66
C GLN A 60 -30.42 9.63 -4.52
N ASN A 61 -29.46 8.73 -4.26
CA ASN A 61 -28.41 8.96 -3.27
C ASN A 61 -27.48 10.10 -3.72
N LEU A 62 -27.15 10.16 -5.02
CA LEU A 62 -26.36 11.25 -5.57
C LEU A 62 -27.09 12.60 -5.50
N VAL A 63 -28.40 12.61 -5.80
CA VAL A 63 -29.25 13.81 -5.65
C VAL A 63 -29.23 14.31 -4.21
N GLN A 64 -29.47 13.44 -3.23
CA GLN A 64 -29.44 13.80 -1.81
C GLN A 64 -28.07 14.34 -1.40
N PHE A 65 -26.99 13.78 -1.93
CA PHE A 65 -25.64 14.28 -1.67
C PHE A 65 -25.41 15.68 -2.26
N PHE A 66 -25.86 15.95 -3.48
CA PHE A 66 -25.74 17.28 -4.09
C PHE A 66 -26.64 18.32 -3.41
N GLU A 67 -27.84 17.93 -2.97
CA GLU A 67 -28.71 18.78 -2.15
C GLU A 67 -28.04 19.13 -0.82
N TRP A 68 -27.43 18.15 -0.16
CA TRP A 68 -26.68 18.37 1.06
C TRP A 68 -25.49 19.29 0.83
N LEU A 69 -24.67 19.03 -0.20
CA LEU A 69 -23.52 19.87 -0.55
C LEU A 69 -23.94 21.34 -0.70
N LYS A 70 -25.06 21.60 -1.40
CA LYS A 70 -25.57 22.96 -1.63
C LYS A 70 -25.98 23.70 -0.34
N ARG A 71 -26.37 22.97 0.70
CA ARG A 71 -26.77 23.51 2.01
C ARG A 71 -25.64 23.48 3.05
N SER A 72 -24.55 22.81 2.74
CA SER A 72 -23.40 22.65 3.62
C SER A 72 -22.37 23.77 3.46
N GLU A 73 -21.31 23.75 4.27
CA GLU A 73 -20.15 24.63 4.08
C GLU A 73 -19.12 24.06 3.07
N TRP A 74 -19.38 22.89 2.46
CA TRP A 74 -18.47 22.29 1.47
C TRP A 74 -18.64 22.95 0.12
N THR A 75 -17.52 23.31 -0.50
CA THR A 75 -17.52 24.05 -1.76
C THR A 75 -16.88 23.22 -2.88
N PRO A 76 -17.66 22.77 -3.88
CA PRO A 76 -17.09 22.11 -5.04
C PRO A 76 -16.16 23.05 -5.81
N ILE A 77 -14.99 22.55 -6.22
CA ILE A 77 -13.96 23.32 -6.95
C ILE A 77 -13.57 22.65 -8.27
N SER A 78 -12.92 23.42 -9.15
CA SER A 78 -12.39 22.97 -10.44
C SER A 78 -10.87 22.70 -10.41
N LEU A 79 -10.35 21.98 -11.41
CA LEU A 79 -8.91 21.80 -11.63
C LEU A 79 -8.21 23.14 -11.89
N LYS A 80 -8.87 24.08 -12.57
CA LYS A 80 -8.33 25.44 -12.77
C LYS A 80 -8.13 26.18 -11.45
N GLN A 81 -9.04 26.02 -10.48
CA GLN A 81 -8.86 26.61 -9.15
C GLN A 81 -7.69 25.96 -8.40
N ILE A 82 -7.53 24.63 -8.51
CA ILE A 82 -6.37 23.92 -7.96
C ILE A 82 -5.07 24.44 -8.57
N MET A 83 -5.01 24.59 -9.91
CA MET A 83 -3.85 25.14 -10.61
C MET A 83 -3.56 26.59 -10.22
N ALA A 84 -4.57 27.46 -10.15
CA ALA A 84 -4.40 28.84 -9.75
C ALA A 84 -3.89 28.98 -8.30
N SER A 85 -4.37 28.12 -7.39
CA SER A 85 -3.82 28.04 -6.03
C SER A 85 -2.36 27.61 -6.04
N ARG A 86 -2.02 26.57 -6.81
CA ARG A 86 -0.65 26.05 -6.93
C ARG A 86 0.33 27.06 -7.51
N GLU A 87 -0.02 27.71 -8.62
CA GLU A 87 0.90 28.55 -9.38
C GLU A 87 0.94 30.01 -8.89
N HIS A 88 -0.17 30.50 -8.35
CA HIS A 88 -0.35 31.91 -8.03
C HIS A 88 -0.75 32.17 -6.57
N GLY A 89 -0.89 31.12 -5.75
CA GLY A 89 -1.27 31.25 -4.34
C GLY A 89 -2.72 31.74 -4.16
N VAL A 90 -3.58 31.62 -5.18
CA VAL A 90 -5.00 32.00 -5.06
C VAL A 90 -5.67 31.09 -4.03
N PRO A 91 -6.29 31.63 -2.97
CA PRO A 91 -6.90 30.81 -1.93
C PRO A 91 -8.08 30.01 -2.49
N LEU A 92 -8.11 28.71 -2.18
CA LEU A 92 -9.28 27.85 -2.32
C LEU A 92 -10.37 28.26 -1.31
N PRO A 93 -11.65 28.03 -1.64
CA PRO A 93 -12.74 28.24 -0.70
C PRO A 93 -12.64 27.30 0.51
N LYS A 94 -13.29 27.67 1.61
CA LYS A 94 -13.40 26.82 2.81
C LYS A 94 -14.03 25.47 2.43
N ASN A 95 -13.51 24.40 3.01
CA ASN A 95 -13.98 23.02 2.78
C ASN A 95 -14.06 22.68 1.28
N ALA A 96 -13.01 23.01 0.53
CA ALA A 96 -12.93 22.73 -0.88
C ALA A 96 -12.99 21.22 -1.17
N VAL A 97 -13.84 20.83 -2.13
CA VAL A 97 -13.98 19.45 -2.59
C VAL A 97 -13.91 19.35 -4.11
N LEU A 98 -13.06 18.48 -4.64
CA LEU A 98 -13.04 18.13 -6.05
C LEU A 98 -13.94 16.90 -6.27
N ILE A 99 -14.97 17.04 -7.10
CA ILE A 99 -15.86 15.95 -7.49
C ILE A 99 -15.46 15.47 -8.89
N SER A 100 -15.15 14.18 -9.01
CA SER A 100 -14.78 13.55 -10.28
C SER A 100 -15.64 12.33 -10.61
N PHE A 101 -15.86 12.09 -11.90
CA PHE A 101 -16.46 10.88 -12.44
C PHE A 101 -15.51 10.26 -13.46
N ASP A 102 -15.13 9.02 -13.22
CA ASP A 102 -14.13 8.34 -14.05
C ASP A 102 -14.77 7.60 -15.25
N ASP A 103 -13.93 7.05 -16.12
CA ASP A 103 -14.25 6.14 -17.23
C ASP A 103 -15.05 6.66 -18.43
N GLY A 104 -15.86 7.71 -18.26
CA GLY A 104 -16.67 8.26 -19.35
C GLY A 104 -17.95 7.49 -19.64
N ALA A 105 -18.52 6.83 -18.63
CA ALA A 105 -19.81 6.13 -18.71
C ALA A 105 -20.96 7.06 -19.16
N LEU A 106 -21.91 6.53 -19.93
CA LEU A 106 -23.05 7.31 -20.47
C LEU A 106 -23.91 7.94 -19.37
N SER A 107 -23.99 7.31 -18.19
CA SER A 107 -24.65 7.84 -17.00
C SER A 107 -24.12 9.20 -16.56
N SER A 108 -22.85 9.51 -16.82
CA SER A 108 -22.27 10.84 -16.61
C SER A 108 -22.99 11.92 -17.43
N TYR A 109 -23.45 11.59 -18.64
CA TYR A 109 -24.24 12.51 -19.46
C TYR A 109 -25.73 12.47 -19.11
N SER A 110 -26.32 11.28 -18.95
CA SER A 110 -27.77 11.14 -18.80
C SER A 110 -28.29 11.43 -17.39
N HIS A 111 -27.50 11.18 -16.35
CA HIS A 111 -27.89 11.35 -14.95
C HIS A 111 -27.10 12.47 -14.27
N VAL A 112 -25.78 12.50 -14.42
CA VAL A 112 -24.92 13.45 -13.66
C VAL A 112 -24.99 14.87 -14.23
N TYR A 113 -24.82 15.04 -15.55
CA TYR A 113 -24.78 16.37 -16.17
C TYR A 113 -26.05 17.22 -15.93
N PRO A 114 -27.29 16.68 -15.97
CA PRO A 114 -28.47 17.42 -15.56
C PRO A 114 -28.40 17.94 -14.11
N LEU A 115 -27.90 17.12 -13.18
CA LEU A 115 -27.74 17.52 -11.78
C LEU A 115 -26.65 18.59 -11.64
N VAL A 116 -25.54 18.46 -12.35
CA VAL A 116 -24.47 19.47 -12.40
C VAL A 116 -25.04 20.84 -12.79
N LYS A 117 -25.87 20.91 -13.83
CA LYS A 117 -26.56 22.14 -14.24
C LYS A 117 -27.57 22.62 -13.20
N GLN A 118 -28.35 21.73 -12.60
CA GLN A 118 -29.36 22.09 -11.61
C GLN A 118 -28.74 22.71 -10.34
N TYR A 119 -27.64 22.12 -9.84
CA TYR A 119 -26.99 22.54 -8.60
C TYR A 119 -25.89 23.59 -8.80
N GLN A 120 -25.47 23.81 -10.05
CA GLN A 120 -24.38 24.71 -10.43
C GLN A 120 -23.07 24.35 -9.74
N ILE A 121 -22.67 23.08 -9.83
CA ILE A 121 -21.45 22.56 -9.21
C ILE A 121 -20.39 22.24 -10.27
N PRO A 122 -19.12 22.65 -10.10
CA PRO A 122 -18.05 22.17 -10.97
C PRO A 122 -17.79 20.68 -10.78
N VAL A 123 -17.60 19.95 -11.89
CA VAL A 123 -17.30 18.51 -11.90
C VAL A 123 -16.23 18.17 -12.95
N VAL A 124 -15.35 17.24 -12.60
CA VAL A 124 -14.34 16.69 -13.51
C VAL A 124 -14.80 15.35 -14.07
N PHE A 125 -14.66 15.12 -15.38
CA PHE A 125 -14.86 13.82 -16.01
C PHE A 125 -13.52 13.28 -16.53
N ALA A 126 -13.10 12.11 -16.05
CA ALA A 126 -11.88 11.44 -16.51
C ALA A 126 -12.19 10.52 -17.68
N LEU A 127 -11.54 10.71 -18.83
CA LEU A 127 -11.88 9.99 -20.06
C LEU A 127 -10.77 9.02 -20.48
N VAL A 128 -11.13 7.74 -20.66
CA VAL A 128 -10.28 6.78 -21.38
C VAL A 128 -10.45 7.03 -22.87
N THR A 129 -9.48 7.71 -23.49
CA THR A 129 -9.69 8.21 -24.87
C THR A 129 -9.80 7.09 -25.89
N SER A 130 -9.16 5.92 -25.69
CA SER A 130 -9.34 4.78 -26.61
C SER A 130 -10.74 4.17 -26.53
N TRP A 131 -11.37 4.15 -25.36
CA TRP A 131 -12.75 3.67 -25.20
C TRP A 131 -13.72 4.55 -25.98
N THR A 132 -13.54 5.88 -25.88
CA THR A 132 -14.36 6.86 -26.61
C THR A 132 -14.11 6.81 -28.13
N GLU A 133 -12.91 6.40 -28.56
CA GLU A 133 -12.56 6.19 -29.98
C GLU A 133 -12.89 4.77 -30.50
N GLY A 134 -13.57 3.93 -29.72
CA GLY A 134 -14.13 2.64 -30.18
C GLY A 134 -13.44 1.38 -29.64
N ASN A 135 -12.35 1.48 -28.88
CA ASN A 135 -11.75 0.35 -28.17
C ASN A 135 -12.57 -0.01 -26.92
N THR A 136 -13.72 -0.65 -27.13
CA THR A 136 -14.82 -0.68 -26.17
C THR A 136 -14.94 -1.95 -25.35
N GLN A 137 -14.11 -2.98 -25.59
CA GLN A 137 -14.25 -4.29 -24.94
C GLN A 137 -14.29 -4.18 -23.40
N ALA A 138 -13.30 -3.52 -22.79
CA ALA A 138 -13.24 -3.35 -21.34
C ALA A 138 -14.39 -2.49 -20.80
N ALA A 139 -14.80 -1.46 -21.54
CA ALA A 139 -15.94 -0.63 -21.17
C ALA A 139 -17.27 -1.38 -21.25
N TYR A 140 -17.44 -2.29 -22.20
CA TYR A 140 -18.63 -3.12 -22.33
C TYR A 140 -18.73 -4.16 -21.22
N GLU A 141 -17.60 -4.68 -20.76
CA GLU A 141 -17.54 -5.55 -19.58
C GLU A 141 -17.94 -4.79 -18.30
N ALA A 142 -17.51 -3.53 -18.17
CA ALA A 142 -17.83 -2.70 -17.00
C ALA A 142 -19.28 -2.18 -17.01
N TYR A 143 -19.70 -1.55 -18.10
CA TYR A 143 -20.94 -0.76 -18.15
C TYR A 143 -22.00 -1.34 -19.10
N GLY A 144 -21.66 -2.33 -19.92
CA GLY A 144 -22.52 -2.85 -20.99
C GLY A 144 -22.34 -2.11 -22.32
N GLN A 145 -22.90 -2.69 -23.38
CA GLN A 145 -22.80 -2.13 -24.73
C GLN A 145 -23.51 -0.78 -24.82
N ASN A 146 -22.92 0.14 -25.60
CA ASN A 146 -23.43 1.49 -25.85
C ASN A 146 -23.59 2.38 -24.60
N ASN A 147 -22.95 2.05 -23.48
CA ASN A 147 -22.99 2.82 -22.23
C ASN A 147 -21.75 3.71 -22.02
N LEU A 148 -21.19 4.24 -23.10
CA LEU A 148 -20.15 5.28 -23.06
C LEU A 148 -20.66 6.58 -23.65
N MET A 149 -20.16 7.71 -23.14
CA MET A 149 -20.42 9.00 -23.74
C MET A 149 -19.78 9.11 -25.13
N SER A 150 -20.49 9.75 -26.05
CA SER A 150 -19.95 10.15 -27.36
C SER A 150 -19.24 11.50 -27.28
N TRP A 151 -18.32 11.77 -28.21
CA TRP A 151 -17.69 13.09 -28.34
C TRP A 151 -18.71 14.23 -28.46
N LYS A 152 -19.84 14.01 -29.13
CA LYS A 152 -20.91 15.02 -29.24
C LYS A 152 -21.51 15.37 -27.89
N GLN A 153 -21.71 14.39 -27.01
CA GLN A 153 -22.19 14.61 -25.65
C GLN A 153 -21.14 15.32 -24.79
N LEU A 154 -19.88 14.94 -24.91
CA LEU A 154 -18.77 15.61 -24.20
C LEU A 154 -18.65 17.09 -24.62
N GLN A 155 -18.75 17.38 -25.92
CA GLN A 155 -18.77 18.75 -26.45
C GLN A 155 -20.00 19.55 -25.98
N ASP A 156 -21.15 18.90 -25.82
CA ASP A 156 -22.35 19.53 -25.25
C ASP A 156 -22.16 19.88 -23.77
N MET A 157 -21.59 18.96 -22.99
CA MET A 157 -21.27 19.19 -21.58
C MET A 157 -20.31 20.37 -21.41
N GLN A 158 -19.28 20.47 -22.27
CA GLN A 158 -18.27 21.54 -22.22
C GLN A 158 -18.89 22.95 -22.28
N LYS A 159 -19.97 23.12 -23.04
CA LYS A 159 -20.64 24.43 -23.24
C LYS A 159 -21.25 24.99 -21.95
N SER A 160 -21.47 24.15 -20.93
CA SER A 160 -22.01 24.59 -19.65
C SER A 160 -21.06 25.49 -18.85
N GLY A 161 -19.74 25.39 -19.08
CA GLY A 161 -18.73 26.02 -18.23
C GLY A 161 -18.58 25.40 -16.82
N LEU A 162 -19.37 24.36 -16.51
CA LEU A 162 -19.34 23.65 -15.21
C LEU A 162 -18.52 22.36 -15.25
N VAL A 163 -18.19 21.87 -16.44
CA VAL A 163 -17.46 20.60 -16.60
C VAL A 163 -16.02 20.85 -17.02
N GLU A 164 -15.11 20.05 -16.47
CA GLU A 164 -13.74 19.93 -16.95
C GLU A 164 -13.46 18.48 -17.30
N PHE A 165 -12.60 18.25 -18.30
CA PHE A 165 -12.21 16.90 -18.69
C PHE A 165 -10.75 16.66 -18.35
N ALA A 166 -10.49 15.50 -17.76
CA ALA A 166 -9.15 15.01 -17.47
C ALA A 166 -8.85 13.78 -18.32
N SER A 167 -7.57 13.50 -18.54
CA SER A 167 -7.16 12.21 -19.12
C SER A 167 -7.34 11.11 -18.09
N HIS A 168 -7.93 9.99 -18.50
CA HIS A 168 -7.85 8.70 -17.80
C HIS A 168 -6.97 7.72 -18.59
N SER A 169 -5.89 8.26 -19.18
CA SER A 169 -5.01 7.64 -20.18
C SER A 169 -5.65 7.45 -21.56
N HIS A 170 -4.84 7.03 -22.54
CA HIS A 170 -5.35 6.55 -23.81
C HIS A 170 -5.78 5.09 -23.70
N ASP A 171 -4.86 4.20 -23.31
CA ASP A 171 -5.05 2.75 -23.31
C ASP A 171 -4.24 2.09 -22.17
N LEU A 172 -4.09 2.78 -21.03
CA LEU A 172 -3.52 2.20 -19.80
C LEU A 172 -4.59 1.66 -18.85
N HIS A 173 -5.88 1.86 -19.13
CA HIS A 173 -6.99 1.30 -18.33
C HIS A 173 -7.22 -0.20 -18.60
N LYS A 174 -6.18 -1.00 -18.37
CA LYS A 174 -6.19 -2.45 -18.56
C LYS A 174 -5.13 -3.17 -17.76
N GLY A 175 -5.31 -4.48 -17.63
CA GLY A 175 -4.25 -5.40 -17.24
C GLY A 175 -3.24 -5.59 -18.37
N VAL A 176 -1.96 -5.67 -18.03
CA VAL A 176 -0.90 -6.17 -18.92
C VAL A 176 -0.22 -7.36 -18.27
N LEU A 177 0.26 -8.30 -19.08
CA LEU A 177 1.03 -9.44 -18.60
C LEU A 177 2.23 -8.95 -17.81
N ALA A 178 2.29 -9.32 -16.54
CA ALA A 178 3.25 -8.81 -15.57
C ALA A 178 4.35 -9.81 -15.23
N ASN A 179 4.25 -11.05 -15.71
CA ASN A 179 5.22 -12.12 -15.53
C ASN A 179 4.92 -13.31 -16.46
N ILE A 180 5.83 -14.28 -16.46
CA ILE A 180 5.72 -15.52 -17.24
C ILE A 180 4.50 -16.38 -16.87
N GLN A 181 4.00 -16.27 -15.63
CA GLN A 181 2.79 -16.97 -15.16
C GLN A 181 1.49 -16.26 -15.56
N LYS A 182 1.58 -15.22 -16.40
CA LYS A 182 0.43 -14.51 -16.99
C LYS A 182 -0.46 -13.83 -15.94
N ASN A 183 0.13 -13.27 -14.88
CA ASN A 183 -0.59 -12.29 -14.09
C ASN A 183 -0.89 -11.07 -14.95
N GLU A 184 -2.10 -10.53 -14.83
CA GLU A 184 -2.42 -9.22 -15.38
C GLU A 184 -2.42 -8.17 -14.28
N LYS A 185 -1.58 -7.14 -14.42
CA LYS A 185 -1.45 -6.01 -13.47
C LYS A 185 -1.69 -4.68 -14.17
N PRO A 186 -2.04 -3.60 -13.44
CA PRO A 186 -2.27 -2.28 -14.02
C PRO A 186 -1.13 -1.83 -14.96
N ALA A 187 -1.48 -1.45 -16.19
CA ALA A 187 -0.53 -1.14 -17.25
C ALA A 187 0.45 0.00 -16.92
N ALA A 188 0.00 0.97 -16.11
CA ALA A 188 0.76 2.18 -15.79
C ALA A 188 2.00 1.91 -14.93
N LEU A 189 1.93 0.98 -13.97
CA LEU A 189 3.05 0.68 -13.06
C LEU A 189 3.80 -0.61 -13.42
N THR A 190 3.30 -1.39 -14.37
CA THR A 190 3.83 -2.71 -14.66
C THR A 190 4.79 -2.66 -15.84
N ARG A 191 6.03 -3.13 -15.64
CA ARG A 191 6.90 -3.56 -16.73
C ARG A 191 6.34 -4.85 -17.30
N ARG A 192 5.84 -4.81 -18.53
CA ARG A 192 5.15 -5.96 -19.11
C ARG A 192 6.13 -7.08 -19.45
N TYR A 193 5.66 -8.32 -19.37
CA TYR A 193 6.37 -9.49 -19.88
C TYR A 193 5.97 -9.71 -21.34
N ASP A 194 6.94 -9.68 -22.24
CA ASP A 194 6.77 -9.98 -23.66
C ASP A 194 6.91 -11.49 -23.86
N VAL A 195 5.82 -12.16 -24.23
CA VAL A 195 5.77 -13.61 -24.43
C VAL A 195 6.55 -14.03 -25.68
N THR A 196 6.58 -13.19 -26.71
CA THR A 196 7.29 -13.49 -27.98
C THR A 196 8.80 -13.36 -27.78
N GLN A 197 9.25 -12.34 -27.06
CA GLN A 197 10.67 -12.11 -26.78
C GLN A 197 11.16 -12.81 -25.50
N GLN A 198 10.25 -13.44 -24.74
CA GLN A 198 10.50 -14.13 -23.48
C GLN A 198 11.25 -13.30 -22.44
N ARG A 199 10.99 -11.99 -22.38
CA ARG A 199 11.66 -11.07 -21.47
C ARG A 199 10.73 -10.00 -20.92
N TYR A 200 11.15 -9.39 -19.82
CA TYR A 200 10.53 -8.19 -19.32
C TYR A 200 10.88 -6.97 -20.18
N GLU A 201 9.94 -6.03 -20.23
CA GLU A 201 10.15 -4.70 -20.78
C GLU A 201 11.29 -4.00 -20.05
N THR A 202 12.19 -3.39 -20.80
CA THR A 202 13.27 -2.57 -20.24
C THR A 202 12.71 -1.27 -19.66
N GLU A 203 13.49 -0.64 -18.79
CA GLU A 203 13.13 0.67 -18.22
C GLU A 203 12.85 1.74 -19.29
N SER A 204 13.62 1.74 -20.39
CA SER A 204 13.45 2.70 -21.49
C SER A 204 12.14 2.46 -22.25
N GLU A 205 11.87 1.20 -22.60
CA GLU A 205 10.63 0.81 -23.29
C GLU A 205 9.40 1.12 -22.43
N TYR A 206 9.47 0.82 -21.12
CA TYR A 206 8.43 1.15 -20.15
C TYR A 206 8.12 2.64 -20.13
N LYS A 207 9.14 3.49 -19.93
CA LYS A 207 8.97 4.95 -19.92
C LYS A 207 8.38 5.48 -21.22
N GLN A 208 8.89 5.01 -22.35
CA GLN A 208 8.43 5.44 -23.66
C GLN A 208 6.97 5.05 -23.91
N ARG A 209 6.57 3.83 -23.49
CA ARG A 209 5.18 3.37 -23.58
C ARG A 209 4.24 4.26 -22.79
N ILE A 210 4.56 4.57 -21.53
CA ILE A 210 3.74 5.45 -20.70
C ILE A 210 3.68 6.86 -21.30
N TYR A 211 4.82 7.43 -21.70
CA TYR A 211 4.87 8.77 -22.29
C TYR A 211 4.01 8.88 -23.56
N ASN A 212 4.17 7.92 -24.48
CA ASN A 212 3.43 7.92 -25.75
C ASN A 212 1.92 7.82 -25.55
N ASP A 213 1.47 7.00 -24.60
CA ASP A 213 0.06 6.87 -24.26
C ASP A 213 -0.53 8.20 -23.76
N LEU A 214 0.18 8.85 -22.82
CA LEU A 214 -0.26 10.12 -22.24
C LEU A 214 -0.29 11.24 -23.29
N VAL A 215 0.76 11.37 -24.11
CA VAL A 215 0.79 12.34 -25.23
C VAL A 215 -0.38 12.09 -26.18
N LYS A 216 -0.67 10.83 -26.52
CA LYS A 216 -1.79 10.48 -27.40
C LYS A 216 -3.13 10.89 -26.79
N SER A 217 -3.35 10.62 -25.51
CA SER A 217 -4.58 11.03 -24.81
C SER A 217 -4.76 12.55 -24.82
N LYS A 218 -3.69 13.30 -24.55
CA LYS A 218 -3.70 14.78 -24.54
C LYS A 218 -4.02 15.34 -25.92
N GLN A 219 -3.40 14.80 -26.96
CA GLN A 219 -3.66 15.19 -28.36
C GLN A 219 -5.12 14.93 -28.77
N ILE A 220 -5.70 13.78 -28.40
CA ILE A 220 -7.10 13.47 -28.70
C ILE A 220 -8.04 14.45 -27.99
N LEU A 221 -7.84 14.69 -26.69
CA LEU A 221 -8.66 15.65 -25.94
C LEU A 221 -8.57 17.05 -26.53
N GLN A 222 -7.36 17.51 -26.89
CA GLN A 222 -7.16 18.80 -27.55
C GLN A 222 -7.86 18.86 -28.91
N GLN A 223 -7.80 17.80 -29.72
CA GLN A 223 -8.42 17.76 -31.04
C GLN A 223 -9.96 17.72 -30.97
N LYS A 224 -10.52 16.91 -30.07
CA LYS A 224 -11.97 16.63 -30.02
C LYS A 224 -12.74 17.66 -29.20
N LEU A 225 -12.11 18.25 -28.18
CA LEU A 225 -12.74 19.16 -27.22
C LEU A 225 -12.14 20.57 -27.25
N GLY A 226 -10.98 20.78 -27.90
CA GLY A 226 -10.33 22.08 -27.93
C GLY A 226 -9.75 22.51 -26.57
N ILE A 227 -9.50 21.55 -25.66
CA ILE A 227 -9.01 21.80 -24.31
C ILE A 227 -7.54 21.42 -24.15
N ASP A 228 -6.83 22.18 -23.33
CA ASP A 228 -5.54 21.75 -22.78
C ASP A 228 -5.78 21.06 -21.43
N SER A 229 -5.97 19.74 -21.45
CA SER A 229 -6.27 18.98 -20.23
C SER A 229 -5.13 19.08 -19.21
N LEU A 230 -5.47 19.51 -17.99
CA LEU A 230 -4.53 19.78 -16.89
C LEU A 230 -4.14 18.53 -16.09
N ALA A 231 -4.99 17.50 -16.11
CA ALA A 231 -4.87 16.37 -15.19
C ALA A 231 -4.80 15.02 -15.90
N ILE A 232 -4.00 14.13 -15.30
CA ILE A 232 -4.12 12.67 -15.45
C ILE A 232 -4.72 12.11 -14.16
N ILE A 233 -5.82 11.39 -14.31
CA ILE A 233 -6.38 10.54 -13.28
C ILE A 233 -5.92 9.13 -13.61
N TRP A 234 -5.23 8.45 -12.71
CA TRP A 234 -4.57 7.19 -13.05
C TRP A 234 -5.52 5.99 -12.94
N PRO A 235 -5.68 5.16 -13.99
CA PRO A 235 -6.44 3.91 -13.91
C PRO A 235 -6.04 3.06 -12.71
N TYR A 236 -7.02 2.55 -11.97
CA TYR A 236 -6.84 1.77 -10.73
C TYR A 236 -6.06 2.50 -9.62
N GLY A 237 -5.85 3.82 -9.74
CA GLY A 237 -4.91 4.56 -8.90
C GLY A 237 -3.45 4.13 -9.09
N ALA A 238 -3.09 3.49 -10.20
CA ALA A 238 -1.73 2.97 -10.39
C ALA A 238 -0.74 4.10 -10.74
N VAL A 239 -0.21 4.77 -9.70
CA VAL A 239 0.70 5.92 -9.83
C VAL A 239 1.82 5.91 -8.80
N ASN A 240 2.99 6.36 -9.23
CA ASN A 240 4.15 6.64 -8.39
C ASN A 240 4.85 7.92 -8.90
N GLN A 241 5.88 8.38 -8.20
CA GLN A 241 6.60 9.60 -8.59
C GLN A 241 7.20 9.50 -10.00
N GLN A 242 7.68 8.32 -10.40
CA GLN A 242 8.26 8.11 -11.72
C GLN A 242 7.25 8.37 -12.84
N VAL A 243 6.05 7.78 -12.79
CA VAL A 243 5.04 7.99 -13.84
C VAL A 243 4.42 9.39 -13.77
N THR A 244 4.38 10.02 -12.60
CA THR A 244 4.02 11.44 -12.46
C THR A 244 5.02 12.36 -13.16
N GLN A 245 6.33 12.08 -13.09
CA GLN A 245 7.33 12.83 -13.84
C GLN A 245 7.11 12.70 -15.35
N ILE A 246 6.79 11.49 -15.83
CA ILE A 246 6.45 11.25 -17.23
C ILE A 246 5.19 12.01 -17.63
N ALA A 247 4.17 12.04 -16.77
CA ALA A 247 2.94 12.79 -17.00
C ALA A 247 3.18 14.30 -17.09
N ASN A 248 4.03 14.86 -16.22
CA ASN A 248 4.46 16.26 -16.30
C ASN A 248 5.15 16.55 -17.65
N GLN A 249 6.04 15.66 -18.10
CA GLN A 249 6.69 15.78 -19.42
C GLN A 249 5.69 15.70 -20.57
N ALA A 250 4.64 14.88 -20.44
CA ALA A 250 3.54 14.79 -21.39
C ALA A 250 2.55 15.97 -21.30
N GLY A 251 2.78 16.92 -20.38
CA GLY A 251 1.99 18.13 -20.22
C GLY A 251 0.83 18.04 -19.22
N PHE A 252 0.79 17.04 -18.34
CA PHE A 252 -0.21 16.93 -17.27
C PHE A 252 0.38 17.35 -15.92
N PRO A 253 0.22 18.62 -15.49
CA PRO A 253 0.75 19.10 -14.22
C PRO A 253 0.07 18.50 -12.98
N LEU A 254 -1.16 18.00 -13.11
CA LEU A 254 -1.91 17.39 -12.01
C LEU A 254 -2.00 15.87 -12.17
N SER A 255 -1.65 15.13 -11.11
CA SER A 255 -1.76 13.66 -11.05
C SER A 255 -2.64 13.23 -9.88
N PHE A 256 -3.61 12.37 -10.13
CA PHE A 256 -4.54 11.86 -9.11
C PHE A 256 -4.44 10.34 -8.95
N SER A 257 -4.22 9.89 -7.71
CA SER A 257 -4.22 8.49 -7.26
C SER A 257 -5.61 8.09 -6.71
N LEU A 258 -5.66 6.96 -6.00
CA LEU A 258 -6.86 6.42 -5.35
C LEU A 258 -6.51 5.82 -3.98
N GLY A 259 -7.46 5.71 -3.05
CA GLY A 259 -7.38 4.72 -1.96
C GLY A 259 -6.74 5.14 -0.63
N THR A 260 -5.84 6.14 -0.60
CA THR A 260 -5.47 6.75 0.69
C THR A 260 -6.18 8.08 0.87
N GLU A 261 -7.34 8.07 1.53
CA GLU A 261 -8.06 9.30 1.84
C GLU A 261 -7.19 10.19 2.73
N LYS A 262 -6.71 11.29 2.19
CA LYS A 262 -5.91 12.28 2.91
C LYS A 262 -6.31 13.68 2.46
N LEU A 263 -6.21 14.65 3.35
CA LEU A 263 -6.31 16.05 2.98
C LEU A 263 -5.19 16.39 1.98
N ASN A 264 -5.55 16.83 0.78
CA ASN A 264 -4.59 17.22 -0.26
C ASN A 264 -4.18 18.67 -0.06
N ASN A 265 -2.90 18.97 -0.29
CA ASN A 265 -2.43 20.35 -0.47
C ASN A 265 -2.22 20.63 -1.95
N THR A 266 -2.55 21.83 -2.43
CA THR A 266 -2.34 22.20 -3.85
C THR A 266 -0.89 22.04 -4.34
N SER A 267 0.11 22.04 -3.45
CA SER A 267 1.52 21.76 -3.79
C SER A 267 1.86 20.26 -3.93
N ASP A 268 0.95 19.35 -3.60
CA ASP A 268 1.20 17.90 -3.66
C ASP A 268 1.54 17.45 -5.08
N ALA A 269 2.58 16.62 -5.22
CA ALA A 269 2.95 16.04 -6.52
C ALA A 269 1.86 15.09 -7.04
N ILE A 270 1.19 14.36 -6.13
CA ILE A 270 0.15 13.39 -6.42
C ILE A 270 -0.97 13.59 -5.40
N PHE A 271 -2.17 13.91 -5.89
CA PHE A 271 -3.37 14.09 -5.10
C PHE A 271 -4.07 12.76 -4.86
N GLN A 272 -4.63 12.57 -3.68
CA GLN A 272 -5.42 11.40 -3.32
C GLN A 272 -6.91 11.64 -3.51
N ARG A 273 -7.63 10.55 -3.79
CA ARG A 273 -9.08 10.55 -3.94
C ARG A 273 -9.70 9.42 -3.15
N GLY A 274 -10.81 9.73 -2.49
CA GLY A 274 -11.72 8.74 -1.90
C GLY A 274 -12.59 8.15 -3.00
N ILE A 275 -12.70 6.84 -3.01
CA ILE A 275 -13.52 6.11 -3.98
C ILE A 275 -14.91 5.89 -3.39
N VAL A 276 -15.94 6.23 -4.16
CA VAL A 276 -17.33 5.94 -3.83
C VAL A 276 -17.63 4.49 -4.22
N SER A 277 -18.09 3.69 -3.27
CA SER A 277 -18.37 2.26 -3.48
C SER A 277 -19.54 1.78 -2.63
N ASN A 278 -20.19 0.70 -3.08
CA ASN A 278 -21.30 0.01 -2.43
C ASN A 278 -22.53 0.89 -2.21
N ASN A 279 -22.90 1.70 -3.20
CA ASN A 279 -24.13 2.51 -3.21
C ASN A 279 -24.37 3.31 -1.90
N PRO A 280 -23.41 4.17 -1.48
CA PRO A 280 -23.49 4.82 -0.20
C PRO A 280 -24.63 5.85 -0.15
N THR A 281 -25.19 6.06 1.04
CA THR A 281 -26.14 7.15 1.27
C THR A 281 -25.43 8.50 1.31
N ALA A 282 -26.17 9.60 1.19
CA ALA A 282 -25.62 10.95 1.36
C ALA A 282 -24.92 11.14 2.71
N GLU A 283 -25.40 10.47 3.78
CA GLU A 283 -24.76 10.50 5.09
C GLU A 283 -23.42 9.78 5.08
N ASN A 284 -23.32 8.62 4.43
CA ASN A 284 -22.04 7.92 4.30
C ASN A 284 -21.02 8.74 3.49
N LEU A 285 -21.46 9.44 2.45
CA LEU A 285 -20.60 10.34 1.67
C LEU A 285 -20.14 11.56 2.50
N ARG A 286 -21.03 12.11 3.33
CA ARG A 286 -20.67 13.16 4.29
C ARG A 286 -19.62 12.67 5.29
N GLU A 287 -19.85 11.50 5.87
CA GLU A 287 -18.89 10.87 6.80
C GLU A 287 -17.54 10.65 6.12
N GLN A 288 -17.53 10.14 4.88
CA GLN A 288 -16.32 9.97 4.08
C GLN A 288 -15.58 11.30 3.93
N LEU A 289 -16.23 12.38 3.48
CA LEU A 289 -15.62 13.72 3.34
C LEU A 289 -15.00 14.22 4.66
N THR A 290 -15.71 14.07 5.78
CA THR A 290 -15.19 14.47 7.09
C THR A 290 -14.03 13.58 7.56
N GLY A 291 -14.03 12.31 7.16
CA GLY A 291 -13.03 11.32 7.51
C GLY A 291 -11.63 11.60 6.95
N PHE A 292 -11.50 12.34 5.84
CA PHE A 292 -10.20 12.71 5.25
C PHE A 292 -9.25 13.42 6.22
N MET A 293 -9.78 14.08 7.26
CA MET A 293 -9.00 14.76 8.29
C MET A 293 -8.39 13.78 9.31
N GLU A 294 -8.99 12.60 9.48
CA GLU A 294 -8.65 11.63 10.54
C GLU A 294 -8.04 10.32 9.97
N TYR A 295 -8.25 10.05 8.68
CA TYR A 295 -7.99 8.75 8.07
C TYR A 295 -6.53 8.30 8.18
N GLY A 296 -5.57 9.22 8.00
CA GLY A 296 -4.14 8.91 8.16
C GLY A 296 -3.77 8.42 9.57
N GLN A 297 -4.50 8.85 10.61
CA GLN A 297 -4.29 8.35 11.96
C GLN A 297 -4.93 6.97 12.16
N ARG A 298 -6.12 6.72 11.60
CA ARG A 298 -6.86 5.45 11.77
C ARG A 298 -6.10 4.25 11.21
N GLN A 299 -5.44 4.40 10.06
CA GLN A 299 -4.68 3.30 9.42
C GLN A 299 -3.56 2.75 10.32
N ALA A 300 -2.94 3.59 11.16
CA ALA A 300 -1.91 3.13 12.08
C ALA A 300 -2.45 2.14 13.12
N TYR A 301 -3.73 2.23 13.49
CA TYR A 301 -4.36 1.38 14.51
C TYR A 301 -4.98 0.10 13.94
N GLU A 302 -5.02 -0.07 12.62
CA GLU A 302 -5.55 -1.30 12.02
C GLU A 302 -4.75 -2.54 12.50
N PRO A 303 -5.46 -3.62 12.86
CA PRO A 303 -4.79 -4.84 13.27
C PRO A 303 -4.10 -5.51 12.09
N ILE A 304 -2.92 -6.08 12.36
CA ILE A 304 -2.25 -7.00 11.44
C ILE A 304 -2.32 -8.39 12.05
N ARG A 305 -2.75 -9.36 11.24
CA ARG A 305 -2.59 -10.78 11.52
C ARG A 305 -1.84 -11.37 10.35
N ALA A 306 -0.58 -11.72 10.58
CA ALA A 306 0.31 -12.18 9.52
C ALA A 306 0.85 -13.57 9.79
N VAL A 307 1.17 -14.26 8.70
CA VAL A 307 2.04 -15.44 8.74
C VAL A 307 3.26 -15.20 7.88
N GLN A 308 4.40 -15.71 8.32
CA GLN A 308 5.63 -15.73 7.55
C GLN A 308 5.75 -17.07 6.83
N PHE A 309 5.86 -17.01 5.52
CA PHE A 309 5.94 -18.18 4.63
C PHE A 309 7.21 -18.11 3.79
N ASP A 310 7.99 -19.19 3.81
CA ASP A 310 9.16 -19.32 2.93
C ASP A 310 8.75 -19.76 1.52
N LEU A 311 9.01 -18.94 0.50
CA LEU A 311 8.79 -19.25 -0.92
C LEU A 311 9.57 -20.47 -1.41
N GLY A 312 10.66 -20.84 -0.74
CA GLY A 312 11.42 -22.06 -1.02
C GLY A 312 10.67 -23.35 -0.73
N GLN A 313 9.54 -23.28 -0.03
CA GLN A 313 8.63 -24.43 0.13
C GLN A 313 7.89 -24.81 -1.15
N PHE A 314 7.80 -23.90 -2.12
CA PHE A 314 7.14 -24.17 -3.38
C PHE A 314 7.99 -25.08 -4.27
N SER A 315 7.29 -25.93 -5.03
CA SER A 315 7.92 -26.76 -6.05
C SER A 315 8.51 -25.92 -7.18
N GLN A 316 9.60 -26.41 -7.76
CA GLN A 316 10.15 -25.87 -9.00
C GLN A 316 9.26 -26.20 -10.21
N ASP A 317 8.41 -27.23 -10.12
CA ASP A 317 7.41 -27.53 -11.13
C ASP A 317 6.27 -26.50 -11.12
N SER A 318 5.98 -25.91 -12.28
CA SER A 318 5.02 -24.82 -12.41
C SER A 318 3.57 -25.22 -12.11
N THR A 319 3.20 -26.48 -12.37
CA THR A 319 1.84 -26.99 -12.11
C THR A 319 1.66 -27.18 -10.62
N GLN A 320 2.62 -27.87 -9.99
CA GLN A 320 2.61 -28.12 -8.55
C GLN A 320 2.71 -26.82 -7.75
N PHE A 321 3.55 -25.86 -8.18
CA PHE A 321 3.61 -24.52 -7.59
C PHE A 321 2.24 -23.84 -7.57
N ASN A 322 1.49 -23.84 -8.69
CA ASN A 322 0.17 -23.20 -8.72
C ASN A 322 -0.85 -23.91 -7.81
N GLN A 323 -0.80 -25.24 -7.71
CA GLN A 323 -1.63 -26.01 -6.77
C GLN A 323 -1.29 -25.66 -5.31
N GLN A 324 0.00 -25.62 -4.97
CA GLN A 324 0.49 -25.25 -3.64
C GLN A 324 0.14 -23.81 -3.29
N LEU A 325 0.27 -22.87 -4.23
CA LEU A 325 -0.15 -21.49 -4.05
C LEU A 325 -1.66 -21.43 -3.79
N GLY A 326 -2.48 -22.15 -4.56
CA GLY A 326 -3.92 -22.25 -4.31
C GLY A 326 -4.24 -22.78 -2.91
N SER A 327 -3.53 -23.82 -2.45
CA SER A 327 -3.67 -24.38 -1.10
C SER A 327 -3.28 -23.35 -0.02
N LEU A 328 -2.17 -22.64 -0.20
CA LEU A 328 -1.76 -21.57 0.71
C LEU A 328 -2.86 -20.50 0.80
N LEU A 329 -3.36 -19.99 -0.33
CA LEU A 329 -4.41 -18.97 -0.34
C LEU A 329 -5.70 -19.43 0.35
N ASN A 330 -6.11 -20.68 0.15
CA ASN A 330 -7.26 -21.26 0.83
C ASN A 330 -7.06 -21.31 2.34
N ASN A 331 -5.87 -21.72 2.80
CA ASN A 331 -5.53 -21.77 4.21
C ASN A 331 -5.54 -20.36 4.84
N LEU A 332 -4.90 -19.37 4.20
CA LEU A 332 -4.87 -17.99 4.70
C LEU A 332 -6.27 -17.37 4.76
N SER A 333 -7.09 -17.60 3.72
CA SER A 333 -8.48 -17.14 3.67
C SER A 333 -9.32 -17.79 4.79
N ALA A 334 -9.11 -19.07 5.06
CA ALA A 334 -9.80 -19.79 6.13
C ALA A 334 -9.33 -19.34 7.53
N LEU A 335 -8.04 -19.03 7.69
CA LEU A 335 -7.47 -18.47 8.93
C LEU A 335 -7.97 -17.04 9.18
N LYS A 336 -8.42 -16.35 8.13
CA LYS A 336 -8.84 -14.93 8.14
C LYS A 336 -7.73 -14.01 8.67
N THR A 337 -6.50 -14.29 8.25
CA THR A 337 -5.40 -13.33 8.35
C THR A 337 -5.62 -12.18 7.36
N ASN A 338 -4.77 -11.14 7.41
CA ASN A 338 -4.81 -10.07 6.40
C ASN A 338 -3.44 -9.75 5.79
N THR A 339 -2.37 -10.43 6.22
CA THR A 339 -1.01 -10.15 5.76
C THR A 339 -0.22 -11.43 5.55
N LEU A 340 0.50 -11.50 4.43
CA LEU A 340 1.48 -12.54 4.14
C LEU A 340 2.88 -11.92 4.11
N ILE A 341 3.80 -12.45 4.92
CA ILE A 341 5.20 -12.07 4.89
C ILE A 341 5.96 -13.18 4.15
N VAL A 342 6.70 -12.83 3.11
CA VAL A 342 7.47 -13.79 2.30
C VAL A 342 8.94 -13.38 2.27
N ASN A 343 9.85 -14.35 2.24
CA ASN A 343 11.23 -14.10 1.86
C ASN A 343 11.31 -13.79 0.36
N ALA A 344 12.02 -12.72 0.01
CA ALA A 344 12.27 -12.40 -1.40
C ALA A 344 13.52 -13.10 -1.96
N PHE A 345 14.29 -13.77 -1.09
CA PHE A 345 15.61 -14.34 -1.38
C PHE A 345 15.80 -15.71 -0.75
N THR A 346 16.74 -16.49 -1.29
CA THR A 346 17.26 -17.69 -0.66
C THR A 346 18.57 -17.40 0.07
N ASP A 347 18.76 -18.11 1.17
CA ASP A 347 20.05 -18.21 1.84
C ASP A 347 20.66 -19.59 1.52
N GLN A 348 21.94 -19.64 1.17
CA GLN A 348 22.66 -20.90 0.94
C GLN A 348 23.95 -20.92 1.74
N ASN A 349 24.23 -22.01 2.47
CA ASN A 349 25.47 -22.20 3.24
C ASN A 349 25.82 -21.02 4.17
N ASN A 350 24.83 -20.45 4.87
CA ASN A 350 24.97 -19.25 5.71
C ASN A 350 25.38 -17.96 4.96
N VAL A 351 25.29 -17.94 3.63
CA VAL A 351 25.44 -16.76 2.79
C VAL A 351 24.05 -16.19 2.51
N ALA A 352 23.77 -15.04 3.12
CA ALA A 352 22.57 -14.26 2.81
C ALA A 352 22.62 -13.77 1.35
N TYR A 353 21.46 -13.69 0.69
CA TYR A 353 21.35 -13.25 -0.71
C TYR A 353 22.09 -14.17 -1.70
N ALA A 354 21.78 -15.48 -1.67
CA ALA A 354 22.32 -16.42 -2.65
C ALA A 354 21.60 -16.27 -4.01
N GLN A 355 20.27 -16.31 -3.98
CA GLN A 355 19.41 -16.15 -5.17
C GLN A 355 18.15 -15.34 -4.83
N SER A 356 17.46 -14.85 -5.85
CA SER A 356 16.20 -14.09 -5.72
C SER A 356 14.99 -14.88 -6.23
N TYR A 357 13.81 -14.57 -5.69
CA TYR A 357 12.52 -15.05 -6.21
C TYR A 357 11.83 -14.08 -7.18
N PHE A 358 12.58 -13.07 -7.63
CA PHE A 358 12.17 -12.05 -8.59
C PHE A 358 13.33 -11.69 -9.51
N PRO A 359 13.07 -11.19 -10.74
CA PRO A 359 14.12 -10.80 -11.67
C PRO A 359 14.95 -9.62 -11.14
N THR A 360 16.28 -9.75 -11.19
CA THR A 360 17.24 -8.70 -10.83
C THR A 360 18.55 -8.95 -11.58
N THR A 361 19.34 -7.89 -11.80
CA THR A 361 20.68 -7.99 -12.39
C THR A 361 21.76 -8.30 -11.35
N HIS A 362 21.43 -8.27 -10.05
CA HIS A 362 22.38 -8.38 -8.95
C HIS A 362 22.51 -9.80 -8.34
N LEU A 363 21.58 -10.69 -8.68
CA LEU A 363 21.49 -12.06 -8.17
C LEU A 363 21.06 -13.03 -9.26
N LYS A 364 21.44 -14.30 -9.10
CA LYS A 364 20.85 -15.38 -9.89
C LYS A 364 19.39 -15.55 -9.46
N LEU A 365 18.51 -15.75 -10.42
CA LEU A 365 17.12 -16.10 -10.17
C LEU A 365 17.05 -17.55 -9.68
N ALA A 366 16.43 -17.80 -8.53
CA ALA A 366 16.06 -19.14 -8.09
C ALA A 366 14.84 -19.62 -8.88
N GLN A 367 13.77 -18.83 -8.80
CA GLN A 367 12.50 -19.07 -9.49
C GLN A 367 11.71 -17.75 -9.52
N ASP A 368 11.06 -17.39 -10.63
CA ASP A 368 10.31 -16.12 -10.75
C ASP A 368 8.90 -16.24 -10.16
N ILE A 369 8.77 -16.42 -8.84
CA ILE A 369 7.47 -16.74 -8.20
C ILE A 369 6.95 -15.65 -7.25
N LEU A 370 7.76 -14.65 -6.89
CA LEU A 370 7.34 -13.60 -5.98
C LEU A 370 6.19 -12.78 -6.56
N SER A 371 6.29 -12.34 -7.82
CA SER A 371 5.25 -11.57 -8.50
C SER A 371 3.94 -12.35 -8.63
N ARG A 372 4.02 -13.68 -8.84
CA ARG A 372 2.87 -14.59 -8.89
C ARG A 372 2.20 -14.72 -7.53
N THR A 373 2.98 -15.03 -6.50
CA THR A 373 2.49 -15.18 -5.12
C THR A 373 1.87 -13.89 -4.61
N HIS A 374 2.56 -12.76 -4.79
CA HIS A 374 2.09 -11.44 -4.40
C HIS A 374 0.74 -11.10 -5.02
N TRP A 375 0.64 -11.18 -6.34
CA TRP A 375 -0.57 -10.72 -7.04
C TRP A 375 -1.79 -11.57 -6.68
N GLN A 376 -1.64 -12.89 -6.67
CA GLN A 376 -2.74 -13.81 -6.33
C GLN A 376 -3.20 -13.63 -4.88
N THR A 377 -2.25 -13.39 -3.96
CA THR A 377 -2.55 -13.09 -2.55
C THR A 377 -3.36 -11.80 -2.41
N ARG A 378 -2.99 -10.76 -3.16
CA ARG A 378 -3.69 -9.47 -3.11
C ARG A 378 -5.07 -9.52 -3.78
N THR A 379 -5.21 -10.15 -4.94
CA THR A 379 -6.45 -10.06 -5.74
C THR A 379 -7.49 -11.12 -5.40
N ARG A 380 -7.09 -12.28 -4.87
CA ARG A 380 -8.04 -13.36 -4.55
C ARG A 380 -8.47 -13.40 -3.10
N ILE A 381 -7.59 -12.99 -2.18
CA ILE A 381 -7.86 -13.04 -0.75
C ILE A 381 -7.62 -11.69 -0.04
N PHE A 382 -7.36 -10.61 -0.79
CA PHE A 382 -7.23 -9.25 -0.27
C PHE A 382 -6.17 -9.05 0.82
N HIS A 383 -5.15 -9.92 0.84
CA HIS A 383 -4.08 -9.83 1.82
C HIS A 383 -3.00 -8.82 1.37
N ARG A 384 -2.46 -8.10 2.35
CA ARG A 384 -1.22 -7.34 2.19
C ARG A 384 -0.03 -8.29 2.04
N VAL A 385 0.99 -7.92 1.28
CA VAL A 385 2.20 -8.74 1.09
C VAL A 385 3.46 -7.96 1.38
N TYR A 386 4.29 -8.51 2.27
CA TYR A 386 5.54 -7.91 2.71
C TYR A 386 6.70 -8.80 2.27
N ALA A 387 7.73 -8.18 1.70
CA ALA A 387 8.96 -8.85 1.36
C ALA A 387 9.99 -8.71 2.50
N GLN A 388 10.41 -9.82 3.06
CA GLN A 388 11.46 -9.86 4.09
C GLN A 388 12.84 -9.95 3.42
N MET A 389 13.78 -9.15 3.94
CA MET A 389 15.15 -9.04 3.44
C MET A 389 16.16 -8.98 4.60
N PRO A 390 17.22 -9.80 4.62
CA PRO A 390 18.22 -9.76 5.68
C PRO A 390 19.14 -8.54 5.55
N THR A 391 19.42 -7.82 6.64
CA THR A 391 20.44 -6.77 6.59
C THR A 391 21.84 -7.37 6.36
N PRO A 392 22.71 -6.70 5.59
CA PRO A 392 24.00 -7.28 5.24
C PRO A 392 24.90 -7.33 6.47
N ARG A 393 25.59 -8.47 6.68
CA ARG A 393 26.58 -8.60 7.76
C ARG A 393 27.84 -7.77 7.51
N ASP A 394 28.21 -7.59 6.25
CA ASP A 394 29.31 -6.72 5.81
C ASP A 394 28.74 -5.36 5.38
N PRO A 395 29.08 -4.25 6.06
CA PRO A 395 28.64 -2.91 5.69
C PRO A 395 29.00 -2.50 4.26
N LYS A 396 30.05 -3.08 3.66
CA LYS A 396 30.41 -2.80 2.25
C LYS A 396 29.33 -3.28 1.28
N GLN A 397 28.48 -4.22 1.67
CA GLN A 397 27.38 -4.75 0.86
C GLN A 397 26.06 -3.97 1.04
N ALA A 398 26.06 -2.87 1.80
CA ALA A 398 24.87 -2.03 1.98
C ALA A 398 24.25 -1.55 0.66
N HIS A 399 25.08 -1.16 -0.32
CA HIS A 399 24.63 -0.75 -1.65
C HIS A 399 23.81 -1.84 -2.37
N ARG A 400 24.21 -3.11 -2.20
CA ARG A 400 23.53 -4.25 -2.81
C ARG A 400 22.10 -4.39 -2.31
N VAL A 401 21.86 -4.19 -1.02
CA VAL A 401 20.50 -4.26 -0.43
C VAL A 401 19.61 -3.14 -0.97
N ILE A 402 20.18 -1.94 -1.15
CA ILE A 402 19.47 -0.81 -1.73
C ILE A 402 19.06 -1.12 -3.18
N ASP A 403 20.00 -1.60 -4.00
CA ASP A 403 19.71 -1.87 -5.41
C ASP A 403 18.75 -3.05 -5.60
N LEU A 404 18.90 -4.12 -4.81
CA LEU A 404 17.93 -5.21 -4.75
C LEU A 404 16.53 -4.74 -4.35
N SER A 405 16.43 -3.79 -3.42
CA SER A 405 15.14 -3.22 -3.00
C SER A 405 14.49 -2.39 -4.10
N LYS A 406 15.28 -1.68 -4.92
CA LYS A 406 14.76 -0.97 -6.10
C LYS A 406 14.20 -1.97 -7.10
N ASP A 407 14.96 -2.98 -7.47
CA ASP A 407 14.53 -4.02 -8.41
C ASP A 407 13.27 -4.74 -7.90
N LEU A 408 13.22 -5.04 -6.61
CA LEU A 408 12.07 -5.67 -5.96
C LEU A 408 10.80 -4.84 -6.15
N ILE A 409 10.83 -3.55 -5.82
CA ILE A 409 9.67 -2.66 -5.91
C ILE A 409 9.31 -2.38 -7.37
N GLN A 410 10.28 -2.19 -8.27
CA GLN A 410 10.01 -1.95 -9.69
C GLN A 410 9.31 -3.15 -10.36
N ASN A 411 9.66 -4.37 -9.98
CA ASN A 411 9.01 -5.57 -10.51
C ASN A 411 7.72 -5.94 -9.76
N ASN A 412 7.51 -5.36 -8.57
CA ASN A 412 6.36 -5.62 -7.70
C ASN A 412 5.81 -4.32 -7.07
N PRO A 413 5.32 -3.36 -7.88
CA PRO A 413 5.01 -1.99 -7.43
C PRO A 413 3.83 -1.91 -6.43
N ASN A 414 3.11 -3.01 -6.24
CA ASN A 414 1.98 -3.12 -5.30
C ASN A 414 2.32 -3.94 -4.05
N LEU A 415 3.60 -4.18 -3.74
CA LEU A 415 3.99 -4.71 -2.42
C LEU A 415 3.61 -3.71 -1.34
N ASP A 416 3.15 -4.22 -0.20
CA ASP A 416 2.67 -3.40 0.93
C ASP A 416 3.78 -3.11 1.95
N GLY A 417 4.94 -3.77 1.85
CA GLY A 417 6.07 -3.44 2.71
C GLY A 417 7.35 -4.22 2.43
N ILE A 418 8.44 -3.71 3.01
CA ILE A 418 9.72 -4.40 3.14
C ILE A 418 10.02 -4.56 4.63
N ILE A 419 10.42 -5.75 5.04
CA ILE A 419 10.90 -6.05 6.40
C ILE A 419 12.42 -6.26 6.33
N LEU A 420 13.18 -5.33 6.90
CA LEU A 420 14.63 -5.45 7.07
C LEU A 420 14.94 -6.22 8.35
N LYS A 421 15.40 -7.46 8.20
CA LYS A 421 15.73 -8.34 9.33
C LYS A 421 17.15 -8.06 9.82
N THR A 422 17.28 -7.63 11.07
CA THR A 422 18.60 -7.37 11.67
C THR A 422 19.19 -8.60 12.33
N ASP A 423 18.43 -9.68 12.50
CA ASP A 423 18.80 -10.81 13.36
C ASP A 423 19.31 -10.30 14.72
N GLN A 424 20.39 -10.91 15.25
CA GLN A 424 21.07 -10.52 16.49
C GLN A 424 22.02 -9.31 16.31
N GLN A 425 22.04 -8.64 15.16
CA GLN A 425 23.01 -7.57 14.90
C GLN A 425 22.86 -6.37 15.84
N LEU A 426 21.64 -6.14 16.34
CA LEU A 426 21.33 -5.07 17.29
C LEU A 426 21.08 -5.59 18.72
N ALA A 427 21.44 -6.85 19.00
CA ALA A 427 21.19 -7.47 20.31
C ALA A 427 21.85 -6.73 21.48
N CYS A 428 23.00 -6.14 21.23
CA CYS A 428 23.71 -5.32 22.20
C CYS A 428 23.01 -4.01 22.59
N ARG A 429 21.94 -3.59 21.90
CA ARG A 429 21.21 -2.34 22.23
C ARG A 429 20.19 -2.51 23.34
N TYR A 430 19.78 -3.73 23.60
CA TYR A 430 18.83 -4.08 24.65
C TYR A 430 19.42 -5.06 25.67
N SER A 431 20.75 -5.21 25.68
CA SER A 431 21.52 -5.85 26.74
C SER A 431 22.07 -4.81 27.74
N THR A 432 22.55 -5.27 28.89
CA THR A 432 23.00 -4.40 29.99
C THR A 432 24.31 -3.64 29.73
N VAL A 433 25.07 -3.98 28.68
CA VAL A 433 26.34 -3.31 28.34
C VAL A 433 26.37 -2.91 26.86
N VAL A 434 26.16 -1.62 26.60
CA VAL A 434 26.27 -1.02 25.26
C VAL A 434 27.70 -0.52 25.05
N ASN A 435 28.39 -1.03 24.04
CA ASN A 435 29.74 -0.59 23.67
C ASN A 435 29.74 0.27 22.39
N SER A 436 30.87 0.93 22.11
CA SER A 436 31.03 1.79 20.93
C SER A 436 30.85 1.05 19.58
N ALA A 437 31.22 -0.24 19.53
CA ALA A 437 31.01 -1.07 18.34
C ALA A 437 29.51 -1.30 18.07
N CYS A 438 28.72 -1.49 19.12
CA CYS A 438 27.26 -1.61 19.05
C CYS A 438 26.62 -0.35 18.47
N LEU A 439 26.98 0.82 19.02
CA LEU A 439 26.46 2.12 18.55
C LEU A 439 26.84 2.40 17.09
N LYS A 440 28.07 2.04 16.68
CA LYS A 440 28.49 2.16 15.29
C LYS A 440 27.64 1.30 14.35
N LYS A 441 27.31 0.08 14.78
CA LYS A 441 26.49 -0.85 14.00
C LYS A 441 25.03 -0.42 13.89
N GLU A 442 24.48 0.12 14.98
CA GLU A 442 23.16 0.77 14.99
C GLU A 442 23.11 1.93 13.99
N ALA A 443 24.09 2.83 14.05
CA ALA A 443 24.16 3.95 13.11
C ALA A 443 24.26 3.49 11.64
N GLN A 444 24.98 2.40 11.36
CA GLN A 444 25.06 1.81 10.03
C GLN A 444 23.71 1.27 9.54
N ILE A 445 22.96 0.55 10.38
CA ILE A 445 21.65 -0.01 10.03
C ILE A 445 20.62 1.11 9.83
N LEU A 446 20.62 2.14 10.67
CA LEU A 446 19.74 3.29 10.50
C LEU A 446 20.08 4.10 9.23
N GLY A 447 21.37 4.27 8.95
CA GLY A 447 21.84 4.88 7.70
C GLY A 447 21.39 4.10 6.46
N LEU A 448 21.54 2.77 6.47
CA LEU A 448 21.03 1.90 5.41
C LEU A 448 19.51 2.02 5.26
N THR A 449 18.76 2.00 6.36
CA THR A 449 17.30 2.10 6.36
C THR A 449 16.84 3.41 5.70
N GLN A 450 17.49 4.53 6.03
CA GLN A 450 17.18 5.82 5.44
C GLN A 450 17.54 5.88 3.94
N GLN A 451 18.71 5.37 3.56
CA GLN A 451 19.13 5.31 2.15
C GLN A 451 18.17 4.44 1.31
N LEU A 452 17.76 3.29 1.85
CA LEU A 452 16.79 2.41 1.22
C LEU A 452 15.44 3.11 1.06
N LYS A 453 14.93 3.77 2.11
CA LYS A 453 13.66 4.53 2.05
C LYS A 453 13.69 5.55 0.92
N THR A 454 14.76 6.35 0.83
CA THR A 454 14.94 7.34 -0.23
C THR A 454 15.03 6.69 -1.61
N ALA A 455 15.75 5.56 -1.72
CA ALA A 455 15.98 4.88 -2.98
C ALA A 455 14.72 4.25 -3.61
N ILE A 456 13.82 3.70 -2.78
CA ILE A 456 12.59 3.05 -3.28
C ILE A 456 11.42 4.01 -3.44
N ALA A 457 11.42 5.14 -2.70
CA ALA A 457 10.32 6.11 -2.66
C ALA A 457 9.74 6.46 -4.05
N PRO A 458 10.56 6.72 -5.09
CA PRO A 458 10.04 7.10 -6.40
C PRO A 458 9.18 6.02 -7.09
N TYR A 459 9.32 4.77 -6.69
CA TYR A 459 8.69 3.60 -7.31
C TYR A 459 7.46 3.10 -6.55
N LEU A 460 7.24 3.56 -5.32
CA LEU A 460 6.12 3.13 -4.47
C LEU A 460 4.79 3.64 -5.03
N ASN A 461 3.83 2.73 -5.19
CA ASN A 461 2.47 3.09 -5.56
C ASN A 461 1.85 3.97 -4.46
N GLN A 462 1.50 5.21 -4.80
CA GLN A 462 0.97 6.20 -3.86
C GLN A 462 -0.49 5.95 -3.46
N SER A 463 -1.15 4.99 -4.10
CA SER A 463 -2.50 4.56 -3.72
C SER A 463 -2.52 3.56 -2.55
N ASN A 464 -1.37 2.99 -2.22
CA ASN A 464 -1.24 2.00 -1.16
C ASN A 464 -0.35 2.52 -0.04
N LEU A 465 -0.69 2.16 1.20
CA LEU A 465 0.20 2.38 2.32
C LEU A 465 1.37 1.39 2.24
N PHE A 466 2.59 1.91 2.18
CA PHE A 466 3.81 1.10 2.20
C PHE A 466 4.48 1.15 3.57
N HIS A 467 4.79 -0.02 4.12
CA HIS A 467 5.50 -0.14 5.38
C HIS A 467 6.95 -0.58 5.18
N LEU A 468 7.88 0.34 5.42
CA LEU A 468 9.25 -0.04 5.72
C LEU A 468 9.31 -0.45 7.19
N THR A 469 9.75 -1.67 7.46
CA THR A 469 9.76 -2.27 8.80
C THR A 469 11.18 -2.70 9.17
N LEU A 470 11.62 -2.41 10.38
CA LEU A 470 12.85 -3.00 10.95
C LEU A 470 12.46 -4.15 11.86
N GLN A 471 13.04 -5.33 11.68
CA GLN A 471 12.79 -6.50 12.54
C GLN A 471 14.01 -6.82 13.40
N LEU A 472 13.80 -6.86 14.73
CA LEU A 472 14.78 -7.19 15.75
C LEU A 472 14.46 -8.56 16.37
N SER A 473 15.45 -9.42 16.57
CA SER A 473 15.26 -10.72 17.23
C SER A 473 15.62 -10.66 18.71
N LEU A 474 14.62 -10.60 19.59
CA LEU A 474 14.78 -10.45 21.03
C LEU A 474 15.15 -11.78 21.71
N SER A 475 16.37 -11.86 22.23
CA SER A 475 16.86 -12.98 23.05
C SER A 475 16.87 -12.65 24.55
N ASP A 476 17.23 -11.42 24.90
CA ASP A 476 17.20 -10.86 26.26
C ASP A 476 16.61 -9.44 26.22
N LEU A 477 16.21 -8.89 27.37
CA LEU A 477 15.71 -7.52 27.50
C LEU A 477 16.14 -6.92 28.84
N ALA A 478 16.91 -5.85 28.77
CA ALA A 478 17.24 -4.99 29.92
C ALA A 478 16.03 -4.14 30.35
N ASP A 479 16.09 -3.61 31.58
CA ASP A 479 15.07 -2.68 32.10
C ASP A 479 15.00 -1.44 31.20
N GLN A 480 13.78 -0.98 30.88
CA GLN A 480 13.50 0.12 29.93
C GLN A 480 13.99 -0.09 28.48
N GLY A 481 14.52 -1.28 28.14
CA GLY A 481 15.07 -1.55 26.82
C GLY A 481 14.05 -1.40 25.68
N LEU A 482 12.79 -1.78 25.91
CA LEU A 482 11.75 -1.67 24.89
C LEU A 482 11.42 -0.21 24.55
N GLU A 483 11.26 0.63 25.57
CA GLU A 483 10.98 2.06 25.38
C GLU A 483 12.14 2.74 24.62
N GLN A 484 13.38 2.40 24.97
CA GLN A 484 14.55 2.91 24.26
C GLN A 484 14.55 2.50 22.78
N MET A 485 14.29 1.22 22.47
CA MET A 485 14.22 0.73 21.09
C MET A 485 13.13 1.43 20.29
N VAL A 486 11.92 1.52 20.86
CA VAL A 486 10.77 2.17 20.24
C VAL A 486 11.08 3.63 19.91
N ASN A 487 11.62 4.38 20.87
CA ASN A 487 11.95 5.80 20.69
C ASN A 487 13.10 6.02 19.70
N THR A 488 14.06 5.10 19.64
CA THR A 488 15.21 5.20 18.74
C THR A 488 14.83 4.85 17.30
N TYR A 489 14.00 3.83 17.08
CA TYR A 489 13.80 3.25 15.74
C TYR A 489 12.53 3.70 15.03
N LEU A 490 11.43 3.96 15.74
CA LEU A 490 10.19 4.42 15.10
C LEU A 490 10.32 5.72 14.28
N PRO A 491 11.26 6.65 14.55
CA PRO A 491 11.47 7.79 13.64
C PRO A 491 11.93 7.39 12.22
N PHE A 492 12.56 6.22 12.05
CA PHE A 492 13.17 5.78 10.80
C PHE A 492 12.29 4.82 9.98
N VAL A 493 11.36 4.11 10.62
CA VAL A 493 10.54 3.06 9.99
C VAL A 493 9.05 3.26 10.25
N SER A 494 8.19 2.76 9.37
CA SER A 494 6.73 2.81 9.56
C SER A 494 6.31 1.92 10.73
N LEU A 495 6.88 0.72 10.81
CA LEU A 495 6.64 -0.27 11.86
C LEU A 495 7.97 -0.78 12.44
N LEU A 496 7.97 -1.10 13.73
CA LEU A 496 9.04 -1.85 14.38
C LEU A 496 8.53 -3.26 14.68
N ASN A 497 9.21 -4.30 14.18
CA ASN A 497 8.86 -5.68 14.45
C ASN A 497 9.80 -6.30 15.49
N ILE A 498 9.25 -6.86 16.56
CA ILE A 498 10.01 -7.58 17.58
C ILE A 498 9.72 -9.06 17.45
N GLU A 499 10.71 -9.83 17.01
CA GLU A 499 10.65 -11.28 16.94
C GLU A 499 11.11 -11.88 18.28
N ILE A 500 10.26 -12.71 18.89
CA ILE A 500 10.51 -13.31 20.20
C ILE A 500 10.24 -14.81 20.12
N ASP A 501 11.25 -15.61 20.48
CA ASP A 501 11.01 -17.01 20.79
C ASP A 501 10.44 -17.12 22.22
N SER A 502 9.13 -16.93 22.34
CA SER A 502 8.47 -16.93 23.65
C SER A 502 8.39 -18.31 24.31
N LEU A 503 8.66 -19.38 23.57
CA LEU A 503 8.67 -20.75 24.11
C LEU A 503 9.99 -21.02 24.83
N ASP A 504 11.12 -20.64 24.21
CA ASP A 504 12.45 -20.87 24.78
C ASP A 504 12.92 -19.70 25.66
N ASN A 505 12.54 -18.46 25.31
CA ASN A 505 12.92 -17.24 26.03
C ASN A 505 11.72 -16.62 26.78
N PHE A 506 11.00 -17.43 27.56
CA PHE A 506 9.79 -17.00 28.27
C PHE A 506 10.03 -15.82 29.23
N ASN A 507 11.19 -15.76 29.90
CA ASN A 507 11.54 -14.65 30.79
C ASN A 507 11.65 -13.32 30.02
N SER A 508 12.29 -13.33 28.85
CA SER A 508 12.41 -12.17 27.97
C SER A 508 11.04 -11.75 27.45
N TYR A 509 10.17 -12.71 27.12
CA TYR A 509 8.78 -12.44 26.77
C TYR A 509 7.98 -11.79 27.92
N GLN A 510 8.12 -12.29 29.16
CA GLN A 510 7.44 -11.69 30.32
C GLN A 510 7.91 -10.25 30.58
N LYS A 511 9.22 -10.00 30.52
CA LYS A 511 9.78 -8.64 30.61
C LYS A 511 9.26 -7.75 29.49
N PHE A 512 9.19 -8.26 28.27
CA PHE A 512 8.64 -7.53 27.12
C PHE A 512 7.20 -7.10 27.39
N ILE A 513 6.34 -8.02 27.86
CA ILE A 513 4.95 -7.72 28.21
C ILE A 513 4.85 -6.63 29.27
N GLN A 514 5.64 -6.73 30.35
CA GLN A 514 5.67 -5.70 31.41
C GLN A 514 6.04 -4.32 30.86
N GLN A 515 7.04 -4.26 29.96
CA GLN A 515 7.47 -2.99 29.38
C GLN A 515 6.51 -2.43 28.33
N VAL A 516 5.70 -3.28 27.67
CA VAL A 516 4.67 -2.82 26.73
C VAL A 516 3.68 -1.87 27.40
N ASP A 517 3.36 -2.06 28.68
CA ASP A 517 2.42 -1.19 29.41
C ASP A 517 2.91 0.24 29.61
N HIS A 518 4.21 0.49 29.48
CA HIS A 518 4.78 1.83 29.51
C HIS A 518 4.68 2.55 28.15
N LEU A 519 4.34 1.85 27.08
CA LEU A 519 4.22 2.45 25.74
C LEU A 519 2.88 3.16 25.57
N THR A 520 2.90 4.29 24.86
CA THR A 520 1.70 5.01 24.43
C THR A 520 0.89 4.21 23.40
N ALA A 521 -0.39 4.54 23.23
CA ALA A 521 -1.25 3.91 22.22
C ALA A 521 -0.68 4.04 20.79
N SER A 522 -0.08 5.19 20.45
CA SER A 522 0.54 5.43 19.14
C SER A 522 1.79 4.56 18.93
N GLN A 523 2.62 4.39 19.96
CA GLN A 523 3.77 3.48 19.89
C GLN A 523 3.32 2.02 19.75
N LYS A 524 2.33 1.58 20.54
CA LYS A 524 1.73 0.23 20.43
C LYS A 524 1.15 -0.04 19.04
N ALA A 525 0.49 0.96 18.45
CA ALA A 525 -0.07 0.88 17.11
C ALA A 525 0.99 0.61 16.03
N ARG A 526 2.25 1.03 16.26
CA ARG A 526 3.36 0.84 15.31
C ARG A 526 4.30 -0.31 15.67
N LEU A 527 3.97 -1.05 16.73
CA LEU A 527 4.71 -2.23 17.18
C LEU A 527 4.07 -3.49 16.62
N MET A 528 4.85 -4.23 15.82
CA MET A 528 4.53 -5.58 15.35
C MET A 528 5.32 -6.59 16.18
N VAL A 529 4.72 -7.74 16.46
CA VAL A 529 5.36 -8.81 17.24
C VAL A 529 5.26 -10.13 16.49
N THR A 530 6.43 -10.69 16.17
CA THR A 530 6.56 -12.05 15.65
C THR A 530 6.82 -13.02 16.79
N LEU A 531 5.97 -14.03 16.96
CA LEU A 531 6.32 -15.16 17.82
C LEU A 531 6.89 -16.30 16.98
N VAL A 532 8.01 -16.87 17.45
CA VAL A 532 8.69 -17.96 16.76
C VAL A 532 7.90 -19.26 16.92
N ASN A 533 7.56 -19.89 15.79
CA ASN A 533 7.08 -21.26 15.76
C ASN A 533 8.24 -22.21 15.44
N HIS A 534 8.50 -23.18 16.29
CA HIS A 534 9.56 -24.17 16.06
C HIS A 534 9.18 -25.15 14.97
N ASP A 535 10.18 -25.78 14.36
CA ASP A 535 9.96 -26.67 13.23
C ASP A 535 9.10 -27.91 13.55
N GLN A 536 9.06 -28.32 14.81
CA GLN A 536 8.31 -29.49 15.29
C GLN A 536 7.52 -29.15 16.55
N SER A 537 6.87 -27.97 16.58
CA SER A 537 6.04 -27.56 17.71
C SER A 537 4.94 -28.58 17.98
N SER A 538 4.94 -29.16 19.18
CA SER A 538 3.86 -30.02 19.67
C SER A 538 2.55 -29.22 19.83
N PRO A 539 1.37 -29.87 19.82
CA PRO A 539 0.10 -29.20 20.10
C PRO A 539 0.12 -28.41 21.42
N LYS A 540 0.81 -28.91 22.45
CA LYS A 540 0.97 -28.22 23.74
C LYS A 540 1.82 -26.95 23.62
N GLN A 541 2.88 -26.95 22.80
CA GLN A 541 3.67 -25.75 22.52
C GLN A 541 2.83 -24.72 21.73
N LEU A 542 2.04 -25.16 20.75
CA LEU A 542 1.12 -24.28 20.02
C LEU A 542 0.04 -23.68 20.94
N GLN A 543 -0.48 -24.43 21.90
CA GLN A 543 -1.40 -23.90 22.92
C GLN A 543 -0.74 -22.84 23.80
N ARG A 544 0.55 -23.01 24.16
CA ARG A 544 1.29 -21.97 24.88
C ARG A 544 1.47 -20.71 24.03
N LEU A 545 1.87 -20.87 22.76
CA LEU A 545 1.93 -19.75 21.81
C LEU A 545 0.58 -19.04 21.68
N GLN A 546 -0.53 -19.78 21.65
CA GLN A 546 -1.88 -19.22 21.65
C GLN A 546 -2.09 -18.28 22.86
N GLN A 547 -1.75 -18.74 24.06
CA GLN A 547 -1.85 -17.93 25.27
C GLN A 547 -0.94 -16.70 25.22
N HIS A 548 0.26 -16.82 24.64
CA HIS A 548 1.19 -15.70 24.49
C HIS A 548 0.65 -14.63 23.52
N TYR A 549 -0.01 -15.02 22.43
CA TYR A 549 -0.70 -14.07 21.55
C TYR A 549 -1.88 -13.40 22.23
N LEU A 550 -2.73 -14.15 22.92
CA LEU A 550 -3.87 -13.58 23.65
C LEU A 550 -3.39 -12.56 24.71
N ASN A 551 -2.26 -12.85 25.36
CA ASN A 551 -1.65 -11.95 26.32
C ASN A 551 -1.10 -10.67 25.66
N LEU A 552 -0.47 -10.77 24.49
CA LEU A 552 -0.07 -9.58 23.69
C LEU A 552 -1.29 -8.69 23.36
N GLN A 553 -2.41 -9.29 22.94
CA GLN A 553 -3.64 -8.56 22.63
C GLN A 553 -4.21 -7.84 23.85
N ARG A 554 -4.21 -8.48 25.02
CA ARG A 554 -4.66 -7.87 26.29
C ARG A 554 -3.85 -6.61 26.65
N HIS A 555 -2.57 -6.57 26.28
CA HIS A 555 -1.68 -5.42 26.51
C HIS A 555 -1.71 -4.39 25.36
N GLY A 556 -2.64 -4.54 24.41
CA GLY A 556 -2.88 -3.58 23.33
C GLY A 556 -2.03 -3.78 22.07
N ILE A 557 -1.29 -4.89 21.95
CA ILE A 557 -0.57 -5.21 20.72
C ILE A 557 -1.52 -5.83 19.70
N GLN A 558 -1.70 -5.13 18.57
CA GLN A 558 -2.66 -5.52 17.54
C GLN A 558 -2.01 -5.95 16.21
N LYS A 559 -0.68 -6.03 16.13
CA LYS A 559 0.04 -6.47 14.93
C LYS A 559 0.83 -7.73 15.26
N LEU A 560 0.23 -8.88 14.99
CA LEU A 560 0.71 -10.20 15.39
C LEU A 560 1.16 -11.01 14.19
N VAL A 561 2.32 -11.64 14.30
CA VAL A 561 2.92 -12.45 13.24
C VAL A 561 3.29 -13.82 13.79
N LEU A 562 2.98 -14.87 13.01
CA LEU A 562 3.48 -16.22 13.22
C LEU A 562 4.66 -16.48 12.28
N SER A 563 5.83 -16.81 12.84
CA SER A 563 6.96 -17.25 12.01
C SER A 563 6.77 -18.70 11.52
N ASN A 564 7.55 -19.13 10.52
CA ASN A 564 7.67 -20.53 10.12
C ASN A 564 6.32 -21.23 9.84
N TYR A 565 5.43 -20.56 9.11
CA TYR A 565 4.21 -21.19 8.60
C TYR A 565 4.55 -22.05 7.39
N ARG A 566 4.14 -23.32 7.43
CA ARG A 566 4.52 -24.32 6.44
C ARG A 566 3.37 -25.24 6.07
N PHE A 567 3.47 -25.92 4.92
CA PHE A 567 2.42 -26.85 4.50
C PHE A 567 2.22 -28.02 5.47
N ASP A 568 3.30 -28.52 6.07
CA ASP A 568 3.27 -29.66 7.00
C ASP A 568 2.72 -29.32 8.39
N ASN A 569 2.84 -28.05 8.83
CA ASN A 569 2.33 -27.58 10.11
C ASN A 569 1.00 -26.80 10.02
N ALA A 570 0.52 -26.52 8.81
CA ALA A 570 -0.68 -25.73 8.56
C ALA A 570 -1.90 -26.22 9.35
N LYS A 571 -2.14 -27.54 9.37
CA LYS A 571 -3.25 -28.14 10.12
C LYS A 571 -3.16 -27.81 11.61
N ALA A 572 -2.00 -28.02 12.23
CA ALA A 572 -1.81 -27.78 13.66
C ALA A 572 -1.95 -26.29 14.01
N VAL A 573 -1.43 -25.39 13.15
CA VAL A 573 -1.63 -23.94 13.29
C VAL A 573 -3.11 -23.58 13.23
N HIS A 574 -3.85 -24.14 12.28
CA HIS A 574 -5.29 -23.91 12.15
C HIS A 574 -6.11 -24.44 13.33
N GLU A 575 -5.69 -25.55 13.94
CA GLU A 575 -6.38 -26.14 15.10
C GLU A 575 -6.08 -25.39 16.40
N GLN A 576 -4.86 -24.88 16.58
CA GLN A 576 -4.41 -24.33 17.87
C GLN A 576 -4.29 -22.80 17.89
N LEU A 577 -4.04 -22.16 16.75
CA LEU A 577 -3.73 -20.73 16.66
C LEU A 577 -4.76 -19.91 15.88
N PHE A 578 -5.88 -20.51 15.44
CA PHE A 578 -6.94 -19.78 14.76
C PHE A 578 -7.42 -18.56 15.56
N THR A 579 -7.81 -18.76 16.83
CA THR A 579 -8.38 -17.68 17.66
C THR A 579 -7.53 -16.40 17.74
N PRO A 580 -6.23 -16.44 18.09
CA PRO A 580 -5.43 -15.22 18.15
C PRO A 580 -5.06 -14.63 16.77
N LEU A 581 -4.93 -15.48 15.75
CA LEU A 581 -4.46 -15.07 14.42
C LEU A 581 -5.60 -14.70 13.45
N SER A 582 -6.85 -14.93 13.83
CA SER A 582 -7.99 -14.63 12.99
C SER A 582 -8.50 -13.20 13.23
N LEU A 583 -8.91 -12.53 12.15
CA LEU A 583 -9.71 -11.31 12.17
C LEU A 583 -11.21 -11.58 12.03
N ASN A 584 -11.63 -12.84 12.17
CA ASN A 584 -13.02 -13.19 12.04
C ASN A 584 -13.83 -12.66 13.23
N ASP A 585 -14.93 -11.98 12.95
CA ASP A 585 -15.81 -11.41 13.99
C ASP A 585 -16.50 -12.49 14.83
N SER A 586 -16.57 -13.72 14.32
CA SER A 586 -17.19 -14.86 15.02
C SER A 586 -16.40 -16.17 14.82
N PRO A 587 -16.11 -16.93 15.88
CA PRO A 587 -15.51 -18.25 15.72
C PRO A 587 -16.44 -19.27 15.03
N ILE A 588 -17.75 -19.01 14.98
CA ILE A 588 -18.75 -19.90 14.38
C ILE A 588 -18.64 -19.93 12.86
N SER A 589 -18.17 -18.85 12.23
CA SER A 589 -17.97 -18.79 10.77
C SER A 589 -16.65 -19.39 10.31
N TYR A 590 -15.83 -19.92 11.24
CA TYR A 590 -14.61 -20.62 10.89
C TYR A 590 -14.91 -21.94 10.17
N ARG A 591 -14.40 -22.07 8.95
CA ARG A 591 -14.40 -23.33 8.20
C ARG A 591 -13.00 -23.88 8.19
N ASN A 592 -12.74 -24.90 9.02
CA ASN A 592 -11.43 -25.56 9.05
C ASN A 592 -11.18 -26.28 7.70
N PRO A 593 -10.17 -25.87 6.92
CA PRO A 593 -9.93 -26.44 5.58
C PRO A 593 -9.38 -27.87 5.63
N PHE A 594 -9.03 -28.38 6.83
CA PHE A 594 -8.49 -29.72 7.05
C PHE A 594 -9.53 -30.72 7.56
N LEU A 595 -10.77 -30.29 7.80
CA LEU A 595 -11.86 -31.23 8.06
C LEU A 595 -12.33 -31.82 6.74
N GLN A 596 -12.13 -33.13 6.55
CA GLN A 596 -12.76 -33.86 5.45
C GLN A 596 -14.27 -33.72 5.61
N GLN A 597 -14.95 -33.15 4.61
CA GLN A 597 -16.41 -33.20 4.51
C GLN A 597 -16.83 -34.63 4.21
N HIS A 598 -16.84 -35.50 5.23
CA HIS A 598 -17.58 -36.75 5.17
C HIS A 598 -19.06 -36.45 5.37
N VAL A 599 -19.68 -35.81 4.38
CA VAL A 599 -21.13 -35.75 4.27
C VAL A 599 -21.48 -36.07 2.82
N ASN A 600 -21.82 -37.34 2.62
CA ASN A 600 -22.51 -37.93 1.47
C ASN A 600 -21.81 -37.90 0.10
N GLY A 601 -21.03 -38.95 -0.17
CA GLY A 601 -21.37 -39.91 -1.22
C GLY A 601 -21.41 -39.51 -2.69
N GLU A 602 -21.11 -38.28 -3.09
CA GLU A 602 -20.98 -37.92 -4.51
C GLU A 602 -19.63 -37.22 -4.74
N GLN A 603 -18.78 -37.89 -5.50
CA GLN A 603 -17.47 -37.40 -5.95
C GLN A 603 -17.64 -36.30 -7.02
N PRO A 604 -16.64 -35.39 -7.15
CA PRO A 604 -16.68 -34.25 -8.06
C PRO A 604 -16.74 -34.60 -9.55
#